data_AF-A0A2E8L238-F1
#
_entry.id   AF-A0A2E8L238-F1
#
_cell.length_a   1.000
_cell.length_b   1.000
_cell.length_c   1.000
_cell.angle_alpha   90.00
_cell.angle_beta   90.00
_cell.angle_gamma   90.00
#
_symmetry.space_group_name_H-M   'P 1'
#
loop_
_entity.id
_entity.type
_entity.pdbx_description
1 polymer ?
#
loop_
_entity_poly.entity_id
_entity_poly.type
_entity_poly.pdbx_seq_one_letter_code
_entity_poly.pdbx_strand_id
1 'polypeptide(L)'
;MKFSLIITFLITASFAQQKDERIEFTSSNPFSFYHVITDLENQEPQEVYGILRFPEGVEQKNLPMVFGVAGSLAWSNHHLEYLKMYRDMGMATFELKSFASRNITSTVGTQVEVTSAMMILDAYKALAVLANDPRIDLDRVAITGWSLGGSVALFSAWQPLKNAITSHLSFKAHLPIYPPCITDLEVVEFSDVPIHILIGELDNWVPAAACEDLVTDMKAAGAEANVTVYPNAHHSFDRLKPPEVMDNGYILTDCQFRMRADGAILMNFFDIPMITPLRQKIALAFCASRGPTFGGNPEARVAAFEFSKQFMAENLLGGTTGK
;
A
#
# COMPACT_ATOMS: atom_id res chain seq x y z
N MET A 1 -53.99 -23.32 -47.59
CA MET A 1 -52.82 -23.51 -46.70
C MET A 1 -52.49 -22.18 -46.05
N LYS A 2 -52.76 -22.02 -44.76
CA LYS A 2 -52.33 -20.84 -43.97
C LYS A 2 -51.00 -21.19 -43.33
N PHE A 3 -49.91 -20.53 -43.76
CA PHE A 3 -48.63 -20.64 -43.08
C PHE A 3 -48.63 -19.66 -41.89
N SER A 4 -48.51 -20.22 -40.68
CA SER A 4 -48.32 -19.44 -39.46
C SER A 4 -46.81 -19.25 -39.25
N LEU A 5 -46.36 -18.00 -39.22
CA LEU A 5 -44.96 -17.64 -39.01
C LEU A 5 -44.73 -17.53 -37.49
N ILE A 6 -44.05 -18.53 -36.91
CA ILE A 6 -43.60 -18.48 -35.52
C ILE A 6 -42.30 -17.70 -35.47
N ILE A 7 -42.33 -16.51 -34.86
CA ILE A 7 -41.15 -15.69 -34.59
C ILE A 7 -40.63 -16.09 -33.20
N THR A 8 -39.53 -16.85 -33.17
CA THR A 8 -38.81 -17.18 -31.94
C THR A 8 -37.89 -16.02 -31.57
N PHE A 9 -38.19 -15.34 -30.45
CA PHE A 9 -37.33 -14.28 -29.91
C PHE A 9 -36.14 -14.95 -29.19
N LEU A 10 -34.96 -14.93 -29.82
CA LEU A 10 -33.71 -15.27 -29.15
C LEU A 10 -33.34 -14.11 -28.21
N ILE A 11 -33.48 -14.31 -26.91
CA ILE A 11 -32.92 -13.42 -25.90
C ILE A 11 -31.42 -13.70 -25.82
N THR A 12 -30.61 -12.85 -26.46
CA THR A 12 -29.17 -12.86 -26.25
C THR A 12 -28.86 -12.19 -24.91
N ALA A 13 -28.50 -12.99 -23.91
CA ALA A 13 -27.91 -12.48 -22.69
C ALA A 13 -26.52 -11.88 -23.04
N SER A 14 -26.44 -10.55 -23.08
CA SER A 14 -25.17 -9.84 -23.18
C SER A 14 -24.45 -9.98 -21.83
N PHE A 15 -23.41 -10.81 -21.77
CA PHE A 15 -22.43 -10.75 -20.69
C PHE A 15 -21.76 -9.38 -20.77
N ALA A 16 -22.10 -8.48 -19.83
CA ALA A 16 -21.44 -7.20 -19.72
C ALA A 16 -19.98 -7.44 -19.33
N GLN A 17 -19.07 -7.18 -20.26
CA GLN A 17 -17.63 -7.27 -20.01
C GLN A 17 -17.27 -6.27 -18.90
N GLN A 18 -16.67 -6.79 -17.83
CA GLN A 18 -16.22 -6.02 -16.67
C GLN A 18 -15.32 -4.87 -17.16
N LYS A 19 -15.80 -3.64 -17.02
CA LYS A 19 -15.08 -2.46 -17.49
C LYS A 19 -14.21 -1.98 -16.34
N ASP A 20 -12.89 -2.11 -16.50
CA ASP A 20 -11.93 -1.41 -15.66
C ASP A 20 -12.24 0.09 -15.69
N GLU A 21 -12.50 0.70 -14.53
CA GLU A 21 -12.85 2.12 -14.42
C GLU A 21 -11.63 2.92 -14.02
N ARG A 22 -11.21 3.83 -14.90
CA ARG A 22 -10.12 4.77 -14.62
C ARG A 22 -10.67 5.97 -13.85
N ILE A 23 -10.16 6.19 -12.64
CA ILE A 23 -10.48 7.33 -11.78
C ILE A 23 -9.29 8.28 -11.81
N GLU A 24 -9.50 9.52 -12.22
CA GLU A 24 -8.47 10.56 -12.31
C GLU A 24 -8.68 11.61 -11.22
N PHE A 25 -7.58 12.16 -10.69
CA PHE A 25 -7.59 13.14 -9.63
C PHE A 25 -6.27 13.91 -9.57
N THR A 26 -6.33 15.15 -9.07
CA THR A 26 -5.15 15.98 -8.84
C THR A 26 -4.55 15.70 -7.45
N SER A 27 -3.24 15.47 -7.43
CA SER A 27 -2.37 15.32 -6.26
C SER A 27 -1.19 16.31 -6.39
N SER A 28 -0.10 16.07 -5.65
CA SER A 28 1.14 16.86 -5.73
C SER A 28 2.38 15.97 -5.56
N ASN A 29 3.57 16.59 -5.61
CA ASN A 29 4.87 15.91 -5.51
C ASN A 29 5.69 16.25 -4.22
N PRO A 30 5.15 16.06 -3.00
CA PRO A 30 5.94 16.23 -1.78
C PRO A 30 7.04 15.18 -1.69
N PHE A 31 8.29 15.61 -1.54
CA PHE A 31 9.41 14.66 -1.48
C PHE A 31 9.37 13.78 -0.22
N SER A 32 9.00 14.34 0.93
CA SER A 32 9.05 13.67 2.25
C SER A 32 7.81 14.01 3.09
N PHE A 33 7.60 13.28 4.21
CA PHE A 33 6.50 13.56 5.14
C PHE A 33 6.58 14.99 5.68
N TYR A 34 7.79 15.52 5.89
CA TYR A 34 8.01 16.94 6.19
C TYR A 34 7.25 17.88 5.25
N HIS A 35 7.39 17.71 3.93
CA HIS A 35 6.70 18.58 2.98
C HIS A 35 5.18 18.40 3.01
N VAL A 36 4.68 17.19 3.29
CA VAL A 36 3.25 16.98 3.45
C VAL A 36 2.72 17.70 4.69
N ILE A 37 3.49 17.72 5.78
CA ILE A 37 3.06 18.31 7.05
C ILE A 37 3.23 19.84 7.05
N THR A 38 4.31 20.36 6.48
CA THR A 38 4.69 21.77 6.66
C THR A 38 4.48 22.64 5.41
N ASP A 39 4.36 22.05 4.22
CA ASP A 39 4.47 22.79 2.96
C ASP A 39 3.61 22.23 1.81
N LEU A 40 2.52 21.52 2.13
CA LEU A 40 1.75 20.77 1.13
C LEU A 40 1.14 21.65 0.04
N GLU A 41 0.68 22.85 0.39
CA GLU A 41 0.02 23.78 -0.53
C GLU A 41 0.95 24.34 -1.61
N ASN A 42 2.26 24.34 -1.36
CA ASN A 42 3.28 24.84 -2.29
C ASN A 42 3.92 23.72 -3.13
N GLN A 43 3.47 22.47 -2.99
CA GLN A 43 4.02 21.35 -3.77
C GLN A 43 3.46 21.35 -5.19
N GLU A 44 4.35 21.09 -6.15
CA GLU A 44 4.00 21.01 -7.58
C GLU A 44 2.83 20.04 -7.82
N PRO A 45 1.73 20.49 -8.45
CA PRO A 45 0.59 19.64 -8.78
C PRO A 45 0.97 18.48 -9.69
N GLN A 46 0.25 17.37 -9.54
CA GLN A 46 0.43 16.15 -10.33
C GLN A 46 -0.92 15.51 -10.61
N GLU A 47 -1.23 15.29 -11.89
CA GLU A 47 -2.38 14.47 -12.27
C GLU A 47 -2.07 13.00 -12.03
N VAL A 48 -2.96 12.32 -11.30
CA VAL A 48 -2.81 10.92 -10.92
C VAL A 48 -4.08 10.17 -11.29
N TYR A 49 -3.94 8.87 -11.55
CA TYR A 49 -5.08 8.00 -11.73
C TYR A 49 -4.93 6.69 -10.95
N GLY A 50 -6.04 5.98 -10.82
CA GLY A 50 -6.07 4.59 -10.41
C GLY A 50 -7.16 3.82 -11.16
N ILE A 51 -7.18 2.51 -10.99
CA ILE A 51 -8.15 1.63 -11.64
C ILE A 51 -9.07 1.03 -10.59
N LEU A 52 -10.34 1.42 -10.61
CA LEU A 52 -11.42 0.84 -9.83
C LEU A 52 -11.98 -0.39 -10.55
N ARG A 53 -12.11 -1.50 -9.81
CA ARG A 53 -12.71 -2.74 -10.30
C ARG A 53 -13.69 -3.29 -9.27
N PHE A 54 -14.84 -3.73 -9.76
CA PHE A 54 -15.90 -4.31 -8.94
C PHE A 54 -15.90 -5.84 -9.00
N PRO A 55 -16.36 -6.53 -7.95
CA PRO A 55 -16.60 -7.98 -7.98
C PRO A 55 -17.63 -8.37 -9.05
N GLU A 56 -17.47 -9.54 -9.66
CA GLU A 56 -18.44 -10.07 -10.65
C GLU A 56 -19.68 -10.65 -9.96
N GLY A 57 -20.85 -10.45 -10.57
CA GLY A 57 -22.10 -11.04 -10.07
C GLY A 57 -22.64 -10.45 -8.76
N VAL A 58 -22.02 -9.38 -8.25
CA VAL A 58 -22.45 -8.66 -7.04
C VAL A 58 -23.03 -7.31 -7.45
N GLU A 59 -24.12 -6.89 -6.81
CA GLU A 59 -24.68 -5.55 -7.00
C GLU A 59 -23.64 -4.49 -6.61
N GLN A 60 -23.35 -3.56 -7.52
CA GLN A 60 -22.41 -2.46 -7.28
C GLN A 60 -23.07 -1.39 -6.42
N LYS A 61 -23.25 -1.68 -5.14
CA LYS A 61 -23.90 -0.76 -4.19
C LYS A 61 -23.34 -0.97 -2.80
N ASN A 62 -22.86 0.10 -2.17
CA ASN A 62 -22.32 0.09 -0.82
C ASN A 62 -21.33 -1.07 -0.58
N LEU A 63 -20.35 -1.22 -1.48
CA LEU A 63 -19.39 -2.30 -1.43
C LEU A 63 -18.18 -1.93 -0.56
N PRO A 64 -17.67 -2.87 0.25
CA PRO A 64 -16.35 -2.73 0.86
C PRO A 64 -15.29 -2.68 -0.24
N MET A 65 -14.15 -2.04 0.04
CA MET A 65 -13.08 -1.86 -0.93
C MET A 65 -11.71 -2.11 -0.33
N VAL A 66 -10.84 -2.79 -1.09
CA VAL A 66 -9.41 -2.88 -0.77
C VAL A 66 -8.61 -1.99 -1.72
N PHE A 67 -7.91 -1.02 -1.14
CA PHE A 67 -7.02 -0.10 -1.83
C PHE A 67 -5.62 -0.71 -1.92
N GLY A 68 -5.14 -0.95 -3.13
CA GLY A 68 -3.85 -1.59 -3.39
C GLY A 68 -2.78 -0.59 -3.83
N VAL A 69 -1.57 -0.76 -3.29
CA VAL A 69 -0.42 0.11 -3.60
C VAL A 69 0.83 -0.71 -3.93
N ALA A 70 1.34 -0.55 -5.16
CA ALA A 70 2.52 -1.28 -5.63
C ALA A 70 3.84 -0.83 -4.96
N GLY A 71 4.84 -1.71 -5.00
CA GLY A 71 6.21 -1.41 -4.61
C GLY A 71 7.04 -0.69 -5.68
N SER A 72 8.35 -0.61 -5.44
CA SER A 72 9.33 0.16 -6.23
C SER A 72 9.51 -0.28 -7.69
N LEU A 73 8.99 -1.46 -8.08
CA LEU A 73 8.98 -1.98 -9.46
C LEU A 73 7.59 -1.87 -10.10
N ALA A 74 6.73 -0.98 -9.59
CA ALA A 74 5.34 -0.85 -9.98
C ALA A 74 4.54 -2.17 -9.85
N TRP A 75 3.44 -2.28 -10.59
CA TRP A 75 2.51 -3.42 -10.49
C TRP A 75 3.06 -4.66 -11.17
N SER A 76 2.85 -5.82 -10.55
CA SER A 76 3.18 -7.12 -11.12
C SER A 76 2.14 -8.17 -10.75
N ASN A 77 2.19 -9.34 -11.38
CA ASN A 77 1.12 -10.34 -11.30
C ASN A 77 0.76 -10.75 -9.86
N HIS A 78 1.75 -10.95 -8.99
CA HIS A 78 1.47 -11.36 -7.62
C HIS A 78 0.61 -10.34 -6.87
N HIS A 79 0.83 -9.02 -7.01
CA HIS A 79 -0.05 -8.01 -6.43
C HIS A 79 -1.49 -8.10 -6.99
N LEU A 80 -1.62 -8.33 -8.30
CA LEU A 80 -2.92 -8.42 -8.98
C LEU A 80 -3.71 -9.66 -8.56
N GLU A 81 -3.03 -10.74 -8.17
CA GLU A 81 -3.65 -11.95 -7.62
C GLU A 81 -4.34 -11.67 -6.27
N TYR A 82 -3.72 -10.87 -5.38
CA TYR A 82 -4.39 -10.44 -4.14
C TYR A 82 -5.62 -9.58 -4.44
N LEU A 83 -5.51 -8.61 -5.35
CA LEU A 83 -6.66 -7.79 -5.73
C LEU A 83 -7.77 -8.64 -6.35
N LYS A 84 -7.42 -9.64 -7.17
CA LYS A 84 -8.41 -10.59 -7.69
C LYS A 84 -9.08 -11.37 -6.58
N MET A 85 -8.31 -11.89 -5.62
CA MET A 85 -8.85 -12.60 -4.47
C MET A 85 -9.87 -11.76 -3.69
N TYR A 86 -9.57 -10.48 -3.41
CA TYR A 86 -10.52 -9.61 -2.73
C TYR A 86 -11.82 -9.38 -3.53
N ARG A 87 -11.71 -9.29 -4.87
CA ARG A 87 -12.89 -9.25 -5.75
C ARG A 87 -13.68 -10.56 -5.74
N ASP A 88 -13.00 -11.70 -5.73
CA ASP A 88 -13.65 -13.01 -5.62
C ASP A 88 -14.38 -13.18 -4.26
N MET A 89 -14.01 -12.38 -3.25
CA MET A 89 -14.70 -12.29 -1.94
C MET A 89 -15.84 -11.26 -1.90
N GLY A 90 -16.12 -10.56 -3.00
CA GLY A 90 -17.19 -9.55 -3.06
C GLY A 90 -16.77 -8.13 -2.68
N MET A 91 -15.47 -7.83 -2.61
CA MET A 91 -14.97 -6.48 -2.33
C MET A 91 -14.57 -5.78 -3.65
N ALA A 92 -14.84 -4.48 -3.76
CA ALA A 92 -14.23 -3.67 -4.80
C ALA A 92 -12.72 -3.57 -4.57
N THR A 93 -11.95 -3.27 -5.62
CA THR A 93 -10.51 -3.01 -5.48
C THR A 93 -10.12 -1.77 -6.24
N PHE A 94 -9.25 -0.97 -5.63
CA PHE A 94 -8.65 0.19 -6.27
C PHE A 94 -7.15 0.00 -6.45
N GLU A 95 -6.69 0.01 -7.70
CA GLU A 95 -5.29 -0.14 -8.05
C GLU A 95 -4.66 1.24 -8.28
N LEU A 96 -3.92 1.77 -7.30
CA LEU A 96 -3.31 3.09 -7.40
C LEU A 96 -2.14 3.11 -8.40
N LYS A 97 -2.13 4.07 -9.33
CA LYS A 97 -1.13 4.16 -10.41
C LYS A 97 -0.16 5.33 -10.25
N SER A 98 0.34 5.58 -9.04
CA SER A 98 1.28 6.70 -8.75
C SER A 98 2.51 6.74 -9.65
N PHE A 99 3.12 5.58 -9.91
CA PHE A 99 4.29 5.44 -10.79
C PHE A 99 3.96 5.78 -12.25
N ALA A 100 2.93 5.13 -12.81
CA ALA A 100 2.53 5.33 -14.19
C ALA A 100 1.99 6.76 -14.44
N SER A 101 1.39 7.39 -13.44
CA SER A 101 0.95 8.79 -13.51
C SER A 101 2.10 9.78 -13.66
N ARG A 102 3.30 9.40 -13.19
CA ARG A 102 4.54 10.19 -13.29
C ARG A 102 5.46 9.71 -14.41
N ASN A 103 5.00 8.82 -15.29
CA ASN A 103 5.80 8.18 -16.35
C ASN A 103 7.06 7.47 -15.83
N ILE A 104 7.00 6.92 -14.61
CA ILE A 104 8.11 6.19 -13.98
C ILE A 104 7.73 4.71 -13.90
N THR A 105 8.67 3.83 -14.26
CA THR A 105 8.47 2.37 -14.21
C THR A 105 9.13 1.72 -13.01
N SER A 106 10.15 2.35 -12.42
CA SER A 106 10.88 1.84 -11.26
C SER A 106 11.61 2.96 -10.52
N THR A 107 11.73 2.82 -9.19
CA THR A 107 12.63 3.62 -8.34
C THR A 107 13.70 2.76 -7.65
N VAL A 108 13.83 1.48 -8.02
CA VAL A 108 14.85 0.60 -7.44
C VAL A 108 16.24 1.20 -7.67
N GLY A 109 17.02 1.30 -6.58
CA GLY A 109 18.38 1.85 -6.60
C GLY A 109 18.48 3.36 -6.34
N THR A 110 17.42 4.13 -6.58
CA THR A 110 17.38 5.60 -6.41
C THR A 110 16.43 6.05 -5.30
N GLN A 111 15.21 5.48 -5.24
CA GLN A 111 14.18 5.73 -4.22
C GLN A 111 13.80 7.21 -4.04
N VAL A 112 13.89 8.03 -5.09
CA VAL A 112 13.67 9.49 -4.99
C VAL A 112 12.66 10.06 -5.99
N GLU A 113 12.36 9.35 -7.08
CA GLU A 113 11.50 9.85 -8.16
C GLU A 113 10.00 9.66 -7.86
N VAL A 114 9.66 8.61 -7.11
CA VAL A 114 8.35 8.40 -6.49
C VAL A 114 8.60 7.99 -5.04
N THR A 115 8.16 8.81 -4.10
CA THR A 115 8.38 8.59 -2.67
C THR A 115 7.11 8.11 -1.98
N SER A 116 7.26 7.49 -0.81
CA SER A 116 6.12 7.10 0.03
C SER A 116 5.24 8.30 0.39
N ALA A 117 5.83 9.50 0.57
CA ALA A 117 5.09 10.73 0.83
C ALA A 117 4.14 11.10 -0.33
N MET A 118 4.63 11.06 -1.57
CA MET A 118 3.80 11.28 -2.76
C MET A 118 2.68 10.24 -2.84
N MET A 119 3.00 8.96 -2.60
CA MET A 119 2.04 7.88 -2.74
C MET A 119 0.97 7.86 -1.62
N ILE A 120 1.30 8.27 -0.40
CA ILE A 120 0.32 8.45 0.68
C ILE A 120 -0.63 9.61 0.36
N LEU A 121 -0.10 10.73 -0.14
CA LEU A 121 -0.93 11.84 -0.60
C LEU A 121 -1.87 11.38 -1.74
N ASP A 122 -1.33 10.69 -2.75
CA ASP A 122 -2.11 10.14 -3.85
C ASP A 122 -3.23 9.22 -3.35
N ALA A 123 -2.95 8.36 -2.37
CA ALA A 123 -3.93 7.44 -1.79
C ALA A 123 -5.09 8.19 -1.12
N TYR A 124 -4.80 9.24 -0.35
CA TYR A 124 -5.84 10.06 0.28
C TYR A 124 -6.60 10.95 -0.70
N LYS A 125 -5.96 11.47 -1.75
CA LYS A 125 -6.65 12.22 -2.83
C LYS A 125 -7.58 11.31 -3.64
N ALA A 126 -7.15 10.08 -3.93
CA ALA A 126 -8.02 9.06 -4.53
C ALA A 126 -9.20 8.73 -3.61
N LEU A 127 -8.94 8.51 -2.31
CA LEU A 127 -9.99 8.22 -1.34
C LEU A 127 -11.03 9.34 -1.25
N ALA A 128 -10.61 10.61 -1.36
CA ALA A 128 -11.51 11.76 -1.40
C ALA A 128 -12.40 11.80 -2.64
N VAL A 129 -11.91 11.36 -3.80
CA VAL A 129 -12.74 11.23 -5.01
C VAL A 129 -13.71 10.06 -4.86
N LEU A 130 -13.22 8.90 -4.41
CA LEU A 130 -14.02 7.68 -4.21
C LEU A 130 -15.07 7.85 -3.10
N ALA A 131 -14.87 8.77 -2.17
CA ALA A 131 -15.85 9.13 -1.15
C ALA A 131 -17.19 9.61 -1.71
N ASN A 132 -17.20 10.09 -2.96
CA ASN A 132 -18.40 10.53 -3.65
C ASN A 132 -19.02 9.44 -4.54
N ASP A 133 -18.42 8.25 -4.61
CA ASP A 133 -18.95 7.13 -5.38
C ASP A 133 -19.96 6.33 -4.54
N PRO A 134 -21.27 6.37 -4.85
CA PRO A 134 -22.31 5.70 -4.05
C PRO A 134 -22.21 4.17 -4.08
N ARG A 135 -21.33 3.60 -4.90
CA ARG A 135 -21.10 2.16 -4.99
C ARG A 135 -20.10 1.68 -3.94
N ILE A 136 -19.35 2.58 -3.31
CA ILE A 136 -18.32 2.26 -2.31
C ILE A 136 -18.81 2.66 -0.92
N ASP A 137 -18.64 1.76 0.03
CA ASP A 137 -18.84 2.02 1.45
C ASP A 137 -17.54 2.54 2.07
N LEU A 138 -17.47 3.85 2.32
CA LEU A 138 -16.29 4.49 2.93
C LEU A 138 -15.97 3.96 4.32
N ASP A 139 -16.97 3.43 5.04
CA ASP A 139 -16.74 2.85 6.36
C ASP A 139 -16.15 1.44 6.30
N ARG A 140 -15.91 0.93 5.09
CA ARG A 140 -15.32 -0.39 4.84
C ARG A 140 -14.26 -0.34 3.73
N VAL A 141 -13.32 0.61 3.85
CA VAL A 141 -12.16 0.72 2.96
C VAL A 141 -10.87 0.40 3.71
N ALA A 142 -10.17 -0.65 3.31
CA ALA A 142 -8.83 -0.98 3.81
C ALA A 142 -7.73 -0.61 2.79
N ILE A 143 -6.48 -0.54 3.24
CA ILE A 143 -5.31 -0.36 2.38
C ILE A 143 -4.31 -1.50 2.56
N THR A 144 -3.75 -1.96 1.45
CA THR A 144 -2.65 -2.93 1.41
C THR A 144 -1.61 -2.50 0.39
N GLY A 145 -0.36 -2.87 0.62
CA GLY A 145 0.70 -2.55 -0.31
C GLY A 145 1.98 -3.29 0.00
N TRP A 146 2.89 -3.29 -0.98
CA TRP A 146 4.09 -4.10 -0.98
C TRP A 146 5.35 -3.23 -1.02
N SER A 147 6.35 -3.53 -0.19
CA SER A 147 7.65 -2.81 -0.16
C SER A 147 7.44 -1.30 0.04
N LEU A 148 7.80 -0.45 -0.93
CA LEU A 148 7.47 0.98 -0.91
C LEU A 148 5.96 1.24 -0.73
N GLY A 149 5.10 0.46 -1.39
CA GLY A 149 3.65 0.49 -1.17
C GLY A 149 3.24 -0.05 0.20
N GLY A 150 4.07 -0.91 0.80
CA GLY A 150 3.93 -1.33 2.19
C GLY A 150 4.17 -0.16 3.15
N SER A 151 5.18 0.68 2.90
CA SER A 151 5.34 1.94 3.65
C SER A 151 4.12 2.85 3.49
N VAL A 152 3.49 2.88 2.32
CA VAL A 152 2.25 3.65 2.11
C VAL A 152 1.10 3.09 2.94
N ALA A 153 0.90 1.77 2.93
CA ALA A 153 -0.10 1.11 3.76
C ALA A 153 0.17 1.35 5.25
N LEU A 154 1.44 1.30 5.70
CA LEU A 154 1.79 1.49 7.11
C LEU A 154 1.63 2.95 7.56
N PHE A 155 2.34 3.87 6.90
CA PHE A 155 2.42 5.26 7.34
C PHE A 155 1.21 6.10 6.94
N SER A 156 0.29 5.60 6.10
CA SER A 156 -1.03 6.24 5.95
C SER A 156 -1.86 6.19 7.23
N ALA A 157 -1.56 5.28 8.17
CA ALA A 157 -2.15 5.25 9.50
C ALA A 157 -1.49 6.22 10.51
N TRP A 158 -0.30 6.78 10.20
CA TRP A 158 0.42 7.67 11.11
C TRP A 158 -0.31 9.02 11.21
N GLN A 159 -0.80 9.34 12.41
CA GLN A 159 -1.76 10.43 12.65
C GLN A 159 -1.24 11.80 12.25
N PRO A 160 0.01 12.21 12.57
CA PRO A 160 0.53 13.51 12.15
C PRO A 160 0.45 13.73 10.63
N LEU A 161 0.86 12.72 9.85
CA LEU A 161 0.82 12.79 8.39
C LEU A 161 -0.61 12.75 7.85
N LYS A 162 -1.45 11.84 8.35
CA LYS A 162 -2.85 11.75 7.95
C LYS A 162 -3.57 13.07 8.18
N ASN A 163 -3.46 13.63 9.38
CA ASN A 163 -4.18 14.84 9.78
C ASN A 163 -3.72 16.08 8.99
N ALA A 164 -2.47 16.11 8.53
CA ALA A 164 -1.99 17.14 7.61
C ALA A 164 -2.64 17.05 6.21
N ILE A 165 -3.04 15.84 5.77
CA ILE A 165 -3.70 15.62 4.48
C ILE A 165 -5.23 15.80 4.60
N THR A 166 -5.83 15.20 5.62
CA THR A 166 -7.28 15.18 5.86
C THR A 166 -7.63 14.77 7.29
N SER A 167 -8.66 15.39 7.86
CA SER A 167 -9.19 15.09 9.19
C SER A 167 -10.43 14.19 9.19
N HIS A 168 -11.03 13.90 8.03
CA HIS A 168 -12.34 13.25 7.92
C HIS A 168 -12.32 11.94 7.12
N LEU A 169 -11.21 11.63 6.44
CA LEU A 169 -11.03 10.36 5.72
C LEU A 169 -10.01 9.51 6.44
N SER A 170 -10.26 8.21 6.52
CA SER A 170 -9.32 7.23 7.09
C SER A 170 -9.60 5.86 6.49
N PHE A 171 -8.55 5.09 6.27
CA PHE A 171 -8.68 3.65 6.02
C PHE A 171 -9.06 2.95 7.34
N LYS A 172 -9.74 1.81 7.21
CA LYS A 172 -10.34 1.08 8.33
C LYS A 172 -9.56 -0.18 8.72
N ALA A 173 -8.57 -0.54 7.92
CA ALA A 173 -7.56 -1.55 8.22
C ALA A 173 -6.35 -1.33 7.31
N HIS A 174 -5.17 -1.70 7.80
CA HIS A 174 -3.90 -1.54 7.10
C HIS A 174 -3.16 -2.87 7.06
N LEU A 175 -2.83 -3.34 5.87
CA LEU A 175 -2.08 -4.57 5.65
C LEU A 175 -0.79 -4.30 4.85
N PRO A 176 0.27 -3.80 5.49
CA PRO A 176 1.58 -3.66 4.86
C PRO A 176 2.26 -5.01 4.64
N ILE A 177 2.80 -5.22 3.44
CA ILE A 177 3.53 -6.43 3.07
C ILE A 177 4.99 -6.04 2.80
N TYR A 178 5.89 -6.59 3.60
CA TYR A 178 7.34 -6.31 3.70
C TYR A 178 7.68 -4.80 3.62
N PRO A 179 7.07 -3.94 4.45
CA PRO A 179 7.36 -2.52 4.44
C PRO A 179 8.77 -2.23 5.00
N PRO A 180 9.45 -1.18 4.52
CA PRO A 180 10.51 -0.54 5.29
C PRO A 180 10.00 -0.03 6.65
N CYS A 181 10.51 -0.58 7.75
CA CYS A 181 10.25 -0.16 9.14
C CYS A 181 11.48 0.48 9.82
N ILE A 182 12.46 0.92 9.04
CA ILE A 182 13.77 1.41 9.50
C ILE A 182 13.74 2.84 10.08
N THR A 183 12.61 3.24 10.65
CA THR A 183 12.37 4.59 11.14
C THR A 183 11.97 4.55 12.62
N ASP A 184 12.78 5.18 13.46
CA ASP A 184 12.49 5.43 14.88
C ASP A 184 11.68 6.73 15.01
N LEU A 185 10.44 6.64 15.48
CA LEU A 185 9.48 7.74 15.46
C LEU A 185 9.50 8.52 16.77
N GLU A 186 9.72 9.83 16.72
CA GLU A 186 9.54 10.71 17.89
C GLU A 186 8.07 10.74 18.37
N VAL A 187 7.13 10.55 17.44
CA VAL A 187 5.69 10.50 17.73
C VAL A 187 5.12 9.19 17.20
N VAL A 188 4.86 8.24 18.10
CA VAL A 188 4.27 6.92 17.78
C VAL A 188 2.74 6.98 17.90
N GLU A 189 2.09 7.82 17.10
CA GLU A 189 0.62 7.95 17.09
C GLU A 189 0.05 7.43 15.78
N PHE A 190 -0.65 6.29 15.84
CA PHE A 190 -1.31 5.66 14.70
C PHE A 190 -2.83 5.67 14.87
N SER A 191 -3.56 5.45 13.78
CA SER A 191 -5.02 5.29 13.81
C SER A 191 -5.44 4.07 14.64
N ASP A 192 -6.55 4.24 15.35
CA ASP A 192 -7.18 3.18 16.17
C ASP A 192 -7.99 2.22 15.28
N VAL A 193 -7.28 1.56 14.37
CA VAL A 193 -7.79 0.53 13.45
C VAL A 193 -6.73 -0.55 13.30
N PRO A 194 -7.09 -1.78 12.88
CA PRO A 194 -6.13 -2.87 12.78
C PRO A 194 -5.01 -2.60 11.76
N ILE A 195 -3.76 -2.77 12.20
CA ILE A 195 -2.56 -2.68 11.37
C ILE A 195 -1.80 -4.01 11.51
N HIS A 196 -1.60 -4.74 10.42
CA HIS A 196 -0.87 -6.00 10.46
C HIS A 196 0.22 -6.07 9.39
N ILE A 197 1.47 -6.24 9.82
CA ILE A 197 2.63 -6.33 8.92
C ILE A 197 2.91 -7.79 8.58
N LEU A 198 3.13 -8.08 7.30
CA LEU A 198 3.58 -9.39 6.82
C LEU A 198 5.01 -9.28 6.29
N ILE A 199 5.99 -9.96 6.87
CA ILE A 199 7.40 -9.83 6.47
C ILE A 199 8.15 -11.16 6.46
N GLY A 200 9.22 -11.26 5.67
CA GLY A 200 10.07 -12.45 5.62
C GLY A 200 11.22 -12.38 6.62
N GLU A 201 11.51 -13.49 7.30
CA GLU A 201 12.60 -13.61 8.28
C GLU A 201 13.98 -13.24 7.72
N LEU A 202 14.24 -13.59 6.45
CA LEU A 202 15.51 -13.38 5.75
C LEU A 202 15.51 -12.12 4.87
N ASP A 203 14.56 -11.22 5.07
CA ASP A 203 14.52 -9.96 4.35
C ASP A 203 15.73 -9.09 4.72
N ASN A 204 16.71 -9.02 3.83
CA ASN A 204 17.88 -8.15 3.95
C ASN A 204 17.72 -6.83 3.17
N TRP A 205 16.60 -6.67 2.46
CA TRP A 205 16.26 -5.39 1.87
C TRP A 205 15.77 -4.45 2.96
N VAL A 206 14.88 -4.93 3.82
CA VAL A 206 14.37 -4.26 5.02
C VAL A 206 14.19 -5.31 6.14
N PRO A 207 14.97 -5.27 7.23
CA PRO A 207 15.01 -6.35 8.21
C PRO A 207 13.69 -6.52 8.97
N ALA A 208 13.26 -7.77 9.16
CA ALA A 208 12.08 -8.12 9.96
C ALA A 208 12.15 -7.54 11.38
N ALA A 209 13.33 -7.58 12.01
CA ALA A 209 13.56 -7.06 13.35
C ALA A 209 13.13 -5.59 13.49
N ALA A 210 13.39 -4.74 12.48
CA ALA A 210 12.96 -3.34 12.53
C ALA A 210 11.42 -3.19 12.56
N CYS A 211 10.69 -4.09 11.90
CA CYS A 211 9.23 -4.11 11.98
C CYS A 211 8.72 -4.68 13.31
N GLU A 212 9.41 -5.65 13.90
CA GLU A 212 9.08 -6.16 15.24
C GLU A 212 9.28 -5.09 16.31
N ASP A 213 10.36 -4.32 16.24
CA ASP A 213 10.64 -3.19 17.12
C ASP A 213 9.57 -2.11 16.97
N LEU A 214 9.29 -1.67 15.73
CA LEU A 214 8.26 -0.65 15.47
C LEU A 214 6.88 -1.09 15.96
N VAL A 215 6.48 -2.35 15.73
CA VAL A 215 5.20 -2.87 16.23
C VAL A 215 5.16 -2.90 17.76
N THR A 216 6.28 -3.18 18.42
CA THR A 216 6.40 -3.12 19.87
C THR A 216 6.13 -1.69 20.38
N ASP A 217 6.74 -0.68 19.75
CA ASP A 217 6.53 0.73 20.08
C ASP A 217 5.08 1.16 19.81
N MET A 218 4.51 0.75 18.67
CA MET A 218 3.11 1.01 18.33
C MET A 218 2.14 0.43 19.37
N LYS A 219 2.37 -0.81 19.81
CA LYS A 219 1.57 -1.45 20.87
C LYS A 219 1.72 -0.71 22.21
N ALA A 220 2.95 -0.30 22.56
CA ALA A 220 3.22 0.47 23.78
C ALA A 220 2.49 1.83 23.77
N ALA A 221 2.32 2.43 22.60
CA ALA A 221 1.56 3.66 22.39
C ALA A 221 0.03 3.44 22.24
N GLY A 222 -0.45 2.19 22.31
CA GLY A 222 -1.88 1.85 22.30
C GLY A 222 -2.48 1.54 20.93
N ALA A 223 -1.67 1.42 19.87
CA ALA A 223 -2.18 1.04 18.55
C ALA A 223 -2.47 -0.48 18.45
N GLU A 224 -3.50 -0.84 17.70
CA GLU A 224 -3.79 -2.23 17.31
C GLU A 224 -2.85 -2.68 16.17
N ALA A 225 -1.58 -2.88 16.50
CA ALA A 225 -0.54 -3.25 15.55
C ALA A 225 -0.09 -4.70 15.78
N ASN A 226 0.19 -5.47 14.72
CA ASN A 226 0.77 -6.81 14.81
C ASN A 226 1.72 -7.07 13.63
N VAL A 227 2.56 -8.11 13.76
CA VAL A 227 3.49 -8.55 12.72
C VAL A 227 3.50 -10.08 12.64
N THR A 228 3.52 -10.59 11.41
CA THR A 228 3.80 -12.00 11.11
C THR A 228 5.12 -12.07 10.36
N VAL A 229 6.08 -12.80 10.92
CA VAL A 229 7.37 -13.09 10.29
C VAL A 229 7.31 -14.50 9.68
N TYR A 230 7.53 -14.61 8.37
CA TYR A 230 7.55 -15.88 7.66
C TYR A 230 8.95 -16.50 7.67
N PRO A 231 9.13 -17.71 8.21
CA PRO A 231 10.42 -18.37 8.28
C PRO A 231 11.04 -18.61 6.90
N ASN A 232 12.36 -18.48 6.80
CA ASN A 232 13.14 -18.72 5.57
C ASN A 232 12.67 -17.93 4.34
N ALA A 233 11.97 -16.81 4.55
CA ALA A 233 11.39 -16.01 3.47
C ALA A 233 12.15 -14.69 3.31
N HIS A 234 12.41 -14.28 2.06
CA HIS A 234 13.09 -13.02 1.74
C HIS A 234 12.09 -11.90 1.42
N HIS A 235 12.60 -10.73 1.02
CA HIS A 235 11.77 -9.69 0.42
C HIS A 235 10.98 -10.26 -0.78
N SER A 236 9.75 -9.79 -1.00
CA SER A 236 8.89 -10.32 -2.09
C SER A 236 8.67 -11.85 -2.03
N PHE A 237 8.55 -12.41 -0.81
CA PHE A 237 8.30 -13.84 -0.56
C PHE A 237 7.05 -14.38 -1.25
N ASP A 238 6.11 -13.51 -1.60
CA ASP A 238 4.87 -13.84 -2.27
C ASP A 238 4.99 -13.84 -3.79
N ARG A 239 6.19 -13.77 -4.37
CA ARG A 239 6.42 -14.05 -5.79
C ARG A 239 6.38 -15.55 -6.09
N LEU A 240 6.17 -15.90 -7.37
CA LEU A 240 6.31 -17.28 -7.85
C LEU A 240 7.77 -17.67 -8.17
N LYS A 241 8.60 -16.69 -8.53
CA LYS A 241 9.99 -16.93 -8.92
C LYS A 241 10.84 -17.20 -7.68
N PRO A 242 11.82 -18.11 -7.74
CA PRO A 242 12.73 -18.33 -6.61
C PRO A 242 13.57 -17.09 -6.29
N PRO A 243 14.20 -17.03 -5.10
CA PRO A 243 15.04 -15.90 -4.70
C PRO A 243 16.18 -15.63 -5.68
N GLU A 244 16.39 -14.35 -5.98
CA GLU A 244 17.47 -13.83 -6.83
C GLU A 244 18.09 -12.58 -6.16
N VAL A 245 19.29 -12.20 -6.59
CA VAL A 245 19.99 -11.01 -6.08
C VAL A 245 19.67 -9.81 -6.96
N MET A 246 19.33 -8.67 -6.35
CA MET A 246 19.21 -7.39 -7.05
C MET A 246 20.49 -6.59 -6.86
N ASP A 247 21.44 -6.69 -7.78
CA ASP A 247 22.78 -6.08 -7.65
C ASP A 247 22.77 -4.58 -7.27
N ASN A 248 21.81 -3.82 -7.80
CA ASN A 248 21.70 -2.38 -7.53
C ASN A 248 20.72 -2.02 -6.40
N GLY A 249 20.03 -3.00 -5.80
CA GLY A 249 19.14 -2.78 -4.67
C GLY A 249 19.93 -2.37 -3.41
N TYR A 250 19.32 -1.60 -2.52
CA TYR A 250 19.93 -1.31 -1.21
C TYR A 250 19.67 -2.47 -0.25
N ILE A 251 20.68 -2.83 0.52
CA ILE A 251 20.54 -3.62 1.75
C ILE A 251 20.48 -2.60 2.90
N LEU A 252 19.37 -2.58 3.65
CA LEU A 252 19.11 -1.58 4.69
C LEU A 252 19.22 -2.13 6.11
N THR A 253 19.81 -3.32 6.29
CA THR A 253 19.92 -4.01 7.59
C THR A 253 20.60 -3.15 8.67
N ASP A 254 21.58 -2.33 8.28
CA ASP A 254 22.34 -1.46 9.19
C ASP A 254 21.83 0.00 9.19
N CYS A 255 20.71 0.26 8.54
CA CYS A 255 20.08 1.57 8.49
C CYS A 255 18.92 1.62 9.48
N GLN A 256 18.98 2.55 10.43
CA GLN A 256 17.88 2.94 11.30
C GLN A 256 17.94 4.46 11.43
N PHE A 257 16.84 5.17 11.19
CA PHE A 257 16.84 6.63 11.18
C PHE A 257 15.78 7.21 12.11
N ARG A 258 16.13 8.24 12.87
CA ARG A 258 15.15 8.98 13.68
C ARG A 258 14.28 9.88 12.79
N MET A 259 12.97 9.91 13.04
CA MET A 259 12.03 10.83 12.43
C MET A 259 11.42 11.76 13.49
N ARG A 260 11.49 13.06 13.23
CA ARG A 260 10.90 14.08 14.09
C ARG A 260 9.38 14.12 13.98
N ALA A 261 8.74 14.79 14.93
CA ALA A 261 7.29 15.04 14.93
C ALA A 261 6.77 15.73 13.65
N ASP A 262 7.60 16.54 12.99
CA ASP A 262 7.25 17.20 11.72
C ASP A 262 7.46 16.32 10.49
N GLY A 263 7.78 15.03 10.64
CA GLY A 263 7.97 14.09 9.53
C GLY A 263 9.32 14.20 8.82
N ALA A 264 10.28 14.97 9.36
CA ALA A 264 11.64 14.97 8.86
C ALA A 264 12.42 13.76 9.40
N ILE A 265 12.81 12.86 8.51
CA ILE A 265 13.76 11.78 8.81
C ILE A 265 15.18 12.36 8.82
N LEU A 266 15.99 12.01 9.81
CA LEU A 266 17.31 12.58 10.05
C LEU A 266 18.43 11.61 9.69
N MET A 267 19.54 12.16 9.23
CA MET A 267 20.80 11.43 9.12
C MET A 267 21.30 11.05 10.52
N ASN A 268 21.91 9.87 10.64
CA ASN A 268 22.52 9.40 11.90
C ASN A 268 23.76 10.21 12.30
N PHE A 269 24.24 11.10 11.43
CA PHE A 269 25.32 12.04 11.72
C PHE A 269 24.78 13.48 11.67
N PHE A 270 25.03 14.24 12.73
CA PHE A 270 24.66 15.66 12.87
C PHE A 270 23.16 15.99 12.75
N ASP A 271 22.25 15.01 12.88
CA ASP A 271 20.79 15.21 12.87
C ASP A 271 20.28 16.01 11.64
N ILE A 272 20.93 15.85 10.49
CA ILE A 272 20.59 16.62 9.28
C ILE A 272 19.32 16.05 8.64
N PRO A 273 18.27 16.86 8.38
CA PRO A 273 17.04 16.38 7.72
C PRO A 273 17.28 15.88 6.29
N MET A 274 16.88 14.63 6.02
CA MET A 274 16.88 13.94 4.73
C MET A 274 15.71 14.33 3.83
N ILE A 275 15.34 15.60 3.84
CA ILE A 275 14.19 16.13 3.10
C ILE A 275 14.50 16.46 1.64
N THR A 276 15.64 16.02 1.08
CA THR A 276 15.94 16.21 -0.34
C THR A 276 16.53 14.95 -0.95
N PRO A 277 16.38 14.73 -2.28
CA PRO A 277 16.95 13.56 -2.96
C PRO A 277 18.45 13.37 -2.71
N LEU A 278 19.21 14.47 -2.77
CA LEU A 278 20.66 14.44 -2.54
C LEU A 278 20.99 14.01 -1.11
N ARG A 279 20.27 14.56 -0.12
CA ARG A 279 20.51 14.25 1.29
C ARG A 279 20.15 12.79 1.60
N GLN A 280 19.02 12.28 1.11
CA GLN A 280 18.66 10.87 1.27
C GLN A 280 19.73 9.94 0.68
N LYS A 281 20.24 10.25 -0.53
CA LYS A 281 21.32 9.47 -1.16
C LYS A 281 22.60 9.49 -0.33
N ILE A 282 22.99 10.65 0.21
CA ILE A 282 24.16 10.77 1.08
C ILE A 282 23.96 9.90 2.32
N ALA A 283 22.81 10.00 2.99
CA ALA A 283 22.55 9.25 4.21
C ALA A 283 22.59 7.73 4.00
N LEU A 284 21.93 7.26 2.94
CA LEU A 284 21.95 5.84 2.58
C LEU A 284 23.36 5.36 2.25
N ALA A 285 24.23 6.19 1.68
CA ALA A 285 25.61 5.81 1.39
C ALA A 285 26.45 5.51 2.66
N PHE A 286 26.02 5.96 3.85
CA PHE A 286 26.74 5.71 5.11
C PHE A 286 26.33 4.41 5.82
N CYS A 287 25.16 3.85 5.52
CA CYS A 287 24.66 2.64 6.19
C CYS A 287 24.28 1.51 5.22
N ALA A 288 23.84 1.83 4.01
CA ALA A 288 23.32 0.84 3.09
C ALA A 288 24.44 0.18 2.27
N SER A 289 24.37 -1.14 2.14
CA SER A 289 25.15 -1.89 1.16
C SER A 289 24.29 -2.23 -0.07
N ARG A 290 24.76 -3.09 -0.96
CA ARG A 290 24.09 -3.43 -2.24
C ARG A 290 23.92 -4.93 -2.40
N GLY A 291 22.94 -5.33 -3.21
CA GLY A 291 22.69 -6.73 -3.54
C GLY A 291 21.73 -7.47 -2.61
N PRO A 292 20.56 -6.91 -2.22
CA PRO A 292 19.58 -7.64 -1.43
C PRO A 292 19.02 -8.85 -2.20
N THR A 293 18.58 -9.85 -1.44
CA THR A 293 17.93 -11.05 -1.96
C THR A 293 16.42 -10.90 -1.88
N PHE A 294 15.73 -11.23 -2.95
CA PHE A 294 14.28 -11.13 -3.03
C PHE A 294 13.72 -12.24 -3.91
N GLY A 295 12.50 -12.68 -3.63
CA GLY A 295 11.81 -13.70 -4.41
C GLY A 295 10.99 -14.63 -3.55
N GLY A 296 10.28 -15.52 -4.24
CA GLY A 296 9.24 -16.37 -3.74
C GLY A 296 9.70 -17.42 -2.74
N ASN A 297 8.90 -17.60 -1.71
CA ASN A 297 8.91 -18.75 -0.82
C ASN A 297 7.49 -19.38 -0.90
N PRO A 298 7.33 -20.60 -1.43
CA PRO A 298 6.01 -21.20 -1.66
C PRO A 298 5.13 -21.30 -0.41
N GLU A 299 5.72 -21.63 0.74
CA GLU A 299 5.00 -21.76 2.01
C GLU A 299 4.55 -20.38 2.52
N ALA A 300 5.47 -19.41 2.56
CA ALA A 300 5.16 -18.04 2.96
C ALA A 300 4.13 -17.38 2.05
N ARG A 301 4.21 -17.63 0.73
CA ARG A 301 3.26 -17.11 -0.25
C ARG A 301 1.83 -17.61 0.02
N VAL A 302 1.66 -18.92 0.26
CA VAL A 302 0.34 -19.50 0.57
C VAL A 302 -0.17 -18.95 1.90
N ALA A 303 0.68 -18.94 2.93
CA ALA A 303 0.31 -18.45 4.25
C ALA A 303 -0.11 -16.98 4.24
N ALA A 304 0.64 -16.11 3.54
CA ALA A 304 0.30 -14.71 3.41
C ALA A 304 -0.96 -14.46 2.59
N PHE A 305 -1.19 -15.24 1.53
CA PHE A 305 -2.42 -15.12 0.74
C PHE A 305 -3.66 -15.43 1.59
N GLU A 306 -3.62 -16.52 2.36
CA GLU A 306 -4.71 -16.89 3.27
C GLU A 306 -4.84 -15.91 4.45
N PHE A 307 -3.73 -15.43 5.01
CA PHE A 307 -3.77 -14.41 6.05
C PHE A 307 -4.45 -13.13 5.55
N SER A 308 -4.01 -12.61 4.39
CA SER A 308 -4.56 -11.41 3.78
C SER A 308 -6.06 -11.53 3.50
N LYS A 309 -6.49 -12.73 3.05
CA LYS A 309 -7.90 -13.06 2.87
C LYS A 309 -8.69 -12.94 4.16
N GLN A 310 -8.20 -13.57 5.23
CA GLN A 310 -8.86 -13.58 6.53
C GLN A 310 -8.92 -12.17 7.14
N PHE A 311 -7.78 -11.47 7.13
CA PHE A 311 -7.67 -10.10 7.64
C PHE A 311 -8.66 -9.15 6.96
N MET A 312 -8.78 -9.20 5.62
CA MET A 312 -9.76 -8.35 4.92
C MET A 312 -11.20 -8.78 5.17
N ALA A 313 -11.48 -10.08 5.30
CA ALA A 313 -12.82 -10.57 5.63
C ALA A 313 -13.28 -10.08 7.02
N GLU A 314 -12.42 -10.22 8.03
CA GLU A 314 -12.71 -9.82 9.41
C GLU A 314 -13.00 -8.32 9.50
N ASN A 315 -12.19 -7.50 8.82
CA ASN A 315 -12.26 -6.05 8.94
C ASN A 315 -13.26 -5.37 8.00
N LEU A 316 -13.57 -5.97 6.85
CA LEU A 316 -14.43 -5.35 5.84
C LEU A 316 -15.76 -6.08 5.59
N LEU A 317 -15.88 -7.35 5.96
CA LEU A 317 -17.10 -8.14 5.76
C LEU A 317 -17.82 -8.47 7.09
N GLY A 318 -17.13 -8.37 8.23
CA GLY A 318 -17.60 -8.75 9.56
C GLY A 318 -18.69 -7.87 10.22
N GLY A 319 -19.53 -7.18 9.43
CA GLY A 319 -20.55 -6.23 9.91
C GLY A 319 -21.97 -6.77 10.07
N THR A 320 -22.24 -8.07 9.93
CA THR A 320 -23.59 -8.68 10.14
C THR A 320 -23.69 -9.57 11.37
N THR A 321 -22.92 -9.30 12.42
CA THR A 321 -23.23 -9.83 13.76
C THR A 321 -23.04 -8.74 14.81
N GLY A 322 -24.13 -8.37 15.47
CA GLY A 322 -24.23 -7.23 16.38
C GLY A 322 -23.26 -7.28 17.56
N LYS A 323 -22.84 -6.08 17.98
CA LYS A 323 -22.63 -5.76 19.38
C LYS A 323 -23.96 -5.34 20.00
#